data_AF-A0A382YC41-F1
#
_entry.id   AF-A0A382YC41-F1
#
_cell.length_a   1.000
_cell.length_b   1.000
_cell.length_c   1.000
_cell.angle_alpha   90.00
_cell.angle_beta   90.00
_cell.angle_gamma   90.00
#
_symmetry.space_group_name_H-M   'P 1'
#
loop_
_entity.id
_entity.type
_entity.pdbx_description
1 polymer ?
#
loop_
_entity_poly.entity_id
_entity_poly.type
_entity_poly.pdbx_seq_one_letter_code
_entity_poly.pdbx_strand_id
1 'polypeptide(L)'
;MALILVAIGLLYLVWPPVLWSLAFFGPVMLLGFYDMFQIRHSVLRNFPVIGHMRYFLELISPEIHQYFIESETSGAPFNRQERSVVYERAKNVRDTVPFGTVMDVYATGYEWVNHSLSPKHLYMDEVRVDVGGKDCSRPYSASLLNISAMSYGALSQNAVIALNRGAKLGG
;
A
#
# COMPACT_ATOMS: atom_id res chain seq x y z
N MET A 1 2.27 5.11 -33.23
CA MET A 1 3.10 6.32 -33.46
C MET A 1 3.60 6.43 -34.90
N ALA A 2 4.25 5.41 -35.47
CA ALA A 2 4.70 5.44 -36.86
C ALA A 2 3.58 5.72 -37.89
N LEU A 3 2.41 5.09 -37.73
CA LEU A 3 1.24 5.32 -38.60
C LEU A 3 0.71 6.76 -38.56
N ILE A 4 0.80 7.43 -37.40
CA ILE A 4 0.33 8.81 -37.21
C ILE A 4 1.29 9.78 -37.93
N LEU A 5 2.60 9.55 -37.82
CA LEU A 5 3.61 10.33 -38.55
C LEU A 5 3.48 10.18 -40.07
N VAL A 6 3.24 8.96 -40.56
CA VAL A 6 3.02 8.68 -41.99
C VAL A 6 1.74 9.36 -42.49
N ALA A 7 0.64 9.30 -41.71
CA ALA A 7 -0.60 9.96 -42.07
C ALA A 7 -0.46 11.50 -42.13
N ILE A 8 0.23 12.11 -41.16
CA ILE A 8 0.53 13.55 -41.15
C ILE A 8 1.42 13.94 -42.34
N GLY A 9 2.41 13.12 -42.69
CA GLY A 9 3.27 13.34 -43.86
C GLY A 9 2.52 13.25 -45.19
N LEU A 10 1.59 12.30 -45.33
CA LEU A 10 0.73 12.18 -46.51
C LEU A 10 -0.27 13.34 -46.62
N LEU A 11 -0.84 13.78 -45.49
CA LEU A 11 -1.78 14.90 -45.44
C LEU A 11 -1.10 16.26 -45.68
N TYR A 12 0.16 16.42 -45.30
CA TYR A 12 0.96 17.62 -45.58
C TYR A 12 1.05 17.94 -47.08
N LEU A 13 1.10 16.90 -47.93
CA LEU A 13 1.15 17.06 -49.39
C LEU A 13 -0.10 17.73 -49.97
N VAL A 14 -1.23 17.63 -49.28
CA VAL A 14 -2.53 18.17 -49.72
C VAL A 14 -2.89 19.45 -48.95
N TRP A 15 -2.50 19.54 -47.67
CA TRP A 15 -2.84 20.69 -46.83
C TRP A 15 -1.69 21.04 -45.85
N PRO A 16 -0.84 22.03 -46.20
CA PRO A 16 0.31 22.41 -45.38
C PRO A 16 0.02 22.79 -43.91
N PRO A 17 -1.14 23.38 -43.55
CA PRO A 17 -1.50 23.66 -42.15
C PRO A 17 -1.63 22.43 -41.24
N VAL A 18 -1.62 21.21 -41.78
CA VAL A 18 -1.66 19.97 -40.97
C VAL A 18 -0.50 19.87 -39.97
N LEU A 19 0.61 20.58 -40.20
CA LEU A 19 1.72 20.64 -39.24
C LEU A 19 1.29 21.20 -37.87
N TRP A 20 0.24 22.00 -37.77
CA TRP A 20 -0.30 22.45 -36.48
C TRP A 20 -0.82 21.29 -35.62
N SER A 21 -1.24 20.17 -36.23
CA SER A 21 -1.64 18.97 -35.49
C SER A 21 -0.47 18.34 -34.71
N LEU A 22 0.78 18.53 -35.15
CA LEU A 22 1.97 18.07 -34.42
C LEU A 22 2.16 18.82 -33.10
N ALA A 23 1.64 20.05 -32.96
CA ALA A 23 1.69 20.76 -31.68
C ALA A 23 0.89 20.00 -30.59
N PHE A 24 -0.16 19.27 -30.99
CA PHE A 24 -0.97 18.46 -30.10
C PHE A 24 -0.48 17.01 -29.99
N PHE A 25 -0.23 16.35 -31.14
CA PHE A 25 0.18 14.94 -31.17
C PHE A 25 1.66 14.72 -30.82
N GLY A 26 2.52 15.72 -31.05
CA GLY A 26 3.95 15.67 -30.76
C GLY A 26 4.24 15.42 -29.28
N PRO A 27 3.69 16.21 -28.34
CA PRO A 27 3.85 15.98 -26.90
C PRO A 27 3.34 14.60 -26.45
N VAL A 28 2.18 14.17 -26.94
CA VAL A 28 1.63 12.84 -26.63
C VAL A 28 2.55 11.72 -27.14
N MET A 29 3.15 11.92 -28.31
CA MET A 29 4.09 10.95 -28.85
C MET A 29 5.40 10.92 -28.06
N LEU A 30 5.96 12.07 -27.69
CA LEU A 30 7.14 12.12 -26.82
C LEU A 30 6.88 11.45 -25.46
N LEU A 31 5.71 11.70 -24.87
CA LEU A 31 5.31 11.10 -23.60
C LEU A 31 5.16 9.57 -23.73
N GLY A 32 4.54 9.07 -24.79
CA GLY A 32 4.45 7.63 -25.01
C GLY A 32 5.80 6.98 -25.30
N PHE A 33 6.72 7.65 -26.01
CA PHE A 33 8.10 7.15 -26.14
C PHE A 33 8.80 7.09 -24.79
N TYR A 34 8.69 8.15 -23.98
CA TYR A 34 9.24 8.16 -22.62
C TYR A 34 8.68 7.01 -21.76
N ASP A 35 7.37 6.78 -21.81
CA ASP A 35 6.71 5.68 -21.09
C ASP A 35 7.22 4.29 -21.52
N MET A 36 7.54 4.10 -22.80
CA MET A 36 8.07 2.83 -23.31
C MET A 36 9.51 2.54 -22.83
N PHE A 37 10.32 3.59 -22.65
CA PHE A 37 11.72 3.45 -22.22
C PHE A 37 11.88 3.42 -20.70
N GLN A 38 10.92 3.95 -19.93
CA GLN A 38 11.06 3.92 -18.49
C GLN A 38 10.98 2.49 -17.93
N ILE A 39 11.77 2.24 -16.89
CA ILE A 39 11.86 0.93 -16.21
C ILE A 39 11.09 0.87 -14.89
N ARG A 40 10.60 2.01 -14.38
CA ARG A 40 10.02 2.11 -13.03
C ARG A 40 8.57 1.64 -12.94
N HIS A 41 7.76 1.91 -13.96
CA HIS A 41 6.33 1.61 -13.96
C HIS A 41 5.99 0.61 -15.06
N SER A 42 5.78 -0.66 -14.69
CA SER A 42 5.44 -1.75 -15.62
C SER A 42 4.15 -1.49 -16.40
N VAL A 43 3.16 -0.85 -15.77
CA VAL A 43 1.88 -0.52 -16.41
C VAL A 43 2.05 0.54 -17.51
N LEU A 44 2.79 1.62 -17.23
CA LEU A 44 3.06 2.68 -18.22
C LEU A 44 3.88 2.15 -19.39
N ARG A 45 4.80 1.21 -19.13
CA ARG A 45 5.59 0.57 -20.18
C ARG A 45 4.77 -0.33 -21.10
N ASN A 46 3.81 -1.08 -20.55
CA ASN A 46 2.94 -1.98 -21.32
C ASN A 46 1.80 -1.23 -22.03
N PHE A 47 1.32 -0.12 -21.46
CA PHE A 47 0.26 0.71 -22.02
C PHE A 47 0.67 2.20 -22.02
N PRO A 48 1.54 2.62 -22.94
CA PRO A 48 2.03 4.00 -23.02
C PRO A 48 0.88 4.99 -23.22
N VAL A 49 0.96 6.17 -22.61
CA VAL A 49 -0.09 7.22 -22.63
C VAL A 49 -1.38 6.81 -21.89
N ILE A 50 -2.02 5.70 -22.27
CA ILE A 50 -3.30 5.25 -21.70
C ILE A 50 -3.13 4.86 -20.23
N GLY A 51 -1.98 4.31 -19.84
CA GLY A 51 -1.72 3.92 -18.46
C GLY A 51 -1.79 5.09 -17.46
N HIS A 52 -1.58 6.34 -17.90
CA HIS A 52 -1.74 7.52 -17.04
C HIS A 52 -3.18 7.73 -16.58
N MET A 53 -4.18 7.32 -17.38
CA MET A 53 -5.59 7.37 -16.97
C MET A 53 -5.85 6.54 -15.71
N ARG A 54 -5.21 5.38 -15.59
CA ARG A 54 -5.34 4.53 -14.40
C ARG A 54 -4.87 5.28 -13.15
N TYR A 55 -3.69 5.89 -13.20
CA TYR A 55 -3.12 6.61 -12.05
C TYR A 55 -3.90 7.89 -11.73
N PHE A 56 -4.44 8.56 -12.75
CA PHE A 56 -5.35 9.69 -12.55
C PHE A 56 -6.63 9.27 -11.83
N LEU A 57 -7.25 8.16 -12.23
CA LEU A 57 -8.43 7.62 -11.55
C LEU A 57 -8.09 7.12 -10.14
N GLU A 58 -6.91 6.53 -9.96
CA GLU A 58 -6.41 6.11 -8.64
C GLU A 58 -6.22 7.29 -7.69
N LEU A 59 -5.83 8.46 -8.20
CA LEU A 59 -5.70 9.71 -7.44
C LEU A 59 -7.06 10.22 -6.95
N ILE A 60 -8.12 10.13 -7.75
CA ILE A 60 -9.47 10.63 -7.45
C ILE A 60 -10.32 9.58 -6.69
N SER A 61 -9.94 8.31 -6.80
CA SER A 61 -10.60 7.19 -6.17
C SER A 61 -10.83 7.36 -4.66
N PRO A 62 -9.87 7.82 -3.83
CA PRO A 62 -10.10 7.96 -2.38
C PRO A 62 -11.19 8.98 -2.06
N GLU A 63 -11.26 10.12 -2.74
CA GLU A 63 -12.31 11.11 -2.53
C GLU A 63 -13.68 10.56 -2.93
N ILE A 64 -13.77 9.90 -4.09
CA ILE A 64 -15.03 9.28 -4.52
C ILE A 64 -15.48 8.23 -3.50
N HIS A 65 -14.57 7.39 -3.03
CA HIS A 65 -14.92 6.36 -2.07
C HIS A 65 -15.33 6.95 -0.71
N GLN A 66 -14.60 7.95 -0.21
CA GLN A 66 -14.91 8.59 1.05
C GLN A 66 -16.28 9.26 1.05
N TYR A 67 -16.72 9.86 -0.07
CA TYR A 67 -17.99 10.58 -0.10
C TYR A 67 -19.17 9.76 -0.62
N PHE A 68 -18.93 8.69 -1.38
CA PHE A 68 -20.01 7.96 -2.07
C PHE A 68 -20.09 6.45 -1.74
N ILE A 69 -19.04 5.81 -1.21
CA ILE A 69 -18.95 4.32 -1.17
C ILE A 69 -18.54 3.77 0.22
N GLU A 70 -17.86 4.57 1.06
CA GLU A 70 -17.61 4.40 2.51
C GLU A 70 -17.26 2.98 3.02
N SER A 71 -16.50 2.17 2.26
CA SER A 71 -15.85 0.98 2.85
C SER A 71 -14.56 0.57 2.14
N GLU A 72 -13.44 0.83 2.80
CA GLU A 72 -12.09 0.35 2.42
C GLU A 72 -11.83 -1.10 2.88
N THR A 73 -12.67 -1.59 3.79
CA THR A 73 -12.63 -2.93 4.40
C THR A 73 -13.43 -3.97 3.63
N SER A 74 -14.31 -3.54 2.72
CA SER A 74 -15.11 -4.45 1.90
C SER A 74 -14.30 -4.90 0.67
N GLY A 75 -14.02 -6.20 0.60
CA GLY A 75 -13.29 -6.78 -0.51
C GLY A 75 -12.89 -8.22 -0.23
N ALA A 76 -13.09 -9.11 -1.21
CA ALA A 76 -12.68 -10.50 -1.14
C ALA A 76 -11.76 -10.84 -2.33
N PRO A 77 -10.73 -11.68 -2.16
CA PRO A 77 -10.27 -12.28 -0.91
C PRO A 77 -9.43 -11.33 -0.04
N PHE A 78 -8.91 -10.23 -0.61
CA PHE A 78 -8.14 -9.22 0.12
C PHE A 78 -8.75 -7.83 -0.08
N ASN A 79 -8.91 -7.09 1.01
CA ASN A 79 -9.45 -5.74 0.97
C ASN A 79 -8.41 -4.72 0.48
N ARG A 80 -8.80 -3.45 0.33
CA ARG A 80 -7.89 -2.41 -0.17
C ARG A 80 -6.79 -2.10 0.85
N GLN A 81 -7.12 -2.04 2.13
CA GLN A 81 -6.15 -1.77 3.20
C GLN A 81 -5.02 -2.79 3.21
N GLU A 82 -5.33 -4.09 3.13
CA GLU A 82 -4.36 -5.17 3.09
C GLU A 82 -3.43 -5.05 1.87
N ARG A 83 -3.99 -4.79 0.69
CA ARG A 83 -3.20 -4.61 -0.54
C ARG A 83 -2.30 -3.40 -0.46
N SER A 84 -2.77 -2.28 0.10
CA SER A 84 -1.98 -1.06 0.28
C SER A 84 -0.77 -1.32 1.17
N VAL A 85 -0.95 -2.01 2.31
CA VAL A 85 0.15 -2.38 3.21
C VAL A 85 1.19 -3.24 2.48
N VAL A 86 0.78 -4.22 1.69
CA VAL A 86 1.70 -5.04 0.88
C VAL A 86 2.48 -4.19 -0.12
N TYR A 87 1.81 -3.27 -0.83
CA TYR A 87 2.47 -2.39 -1.80
C TYR A 87 3.44 -1.40 -1.13
N GLU A 88 3.08 -0.83 0.01
CA GLU A 88 3.91 0.11 0.76
C GLU A 88 5.18 -0.59 1.27
N ARG A 89 5.03 -1.78 1.86
CA ARG A 89 6.18 -2.62 2.27
C ARG A 89 7.06 -3.02 1.10
N ALA A 90 6.47 -3.44 -0.03
CA ALA A 90 7.23 -3.82 -1.22
C ALA A 90 8.02 -2.64 -1.80
N LYS A 91 7.51 -1.42 -1.67
CA LYS A 91 8.19 -0.18 -2.10
C LYS A 91 9.15 0.38 -1.03
N ASN A 92 9.25 -0.28 0.13
CA ASN A 92 9.99 0.20 1.29
C ASN A 92 9.65 1.65 1.67
N VAL A 93 8.36 1.98 1.59
CA VAL A 93 7.82 3.26 2.07
C VAL A 93 7.09 3.03 3.38
N ARG A 94 6.80 4.12 4.11
CA ARG A 94 6.09 4.05 5.40
C ARG A 94 4.74 3.33 5.22
N ASP A 95 4.60 2.20 5.92
CA ASP A 95 3.41 1.34 5.94
C ASP A 95 2.51 1.58 7.17
N THR A 96 2.84 2.60 7.97
CA THR A 96 2.12 2.93 9.21
C THR A 96 1.14 4.08 9.00
N VAL A 97 -0.15 3.76 9.17
CA VAL A 97 -1.25 4.73 9.13
C VAL A 97 -1.69 5.03 10.56
N PRO A 98 -1.56 6.29 11.05
CA PRO A 98 -1.99 6.65 12.39
C PRO A 98 -3.50 6.91 12.38
N PHE A 99 -4.32 5.91 12.71
CA PHE A 99 -5.75 6.13 12.90
C PHE A 99 -6.41 5.07 13.76
N GLY A 100 -7.58 5.39 14.32
CA GLY A 100 -8.38 4.48 15.15
C GLY A 100 -8.89 3.27 14.38
N THR A 101 -9.52 2.32 15.08
CA THR A 101 -10.11 1.15 14.43
C THR A 101 -11.21 1.57 13.46
N VAL A 102 -11.06 1.17 12.20
CA VAL A 102 -12.11 1.31 11.15
C VAL A 102 -12.97 0.03 11.08
N MET A 103 -12.64 -0.97 11.89
CA MET A 103 -13.36 -2.22 11.97
C MET A 103 -14.66 -2.02 12.75
N ASP A 104 -15.72 -2.70 12.31
CA ASP A 104 -16.96 -2.76 13.07
C ASP A 104 -16.75 -3.65 14.30
N VAL A 105 -16.65 -3.00 15.47
CA VAL A 105 -16.40 -3.65 16.76
C VAL A 105 -17.59 -4.45 17.27
N TYR A 106 -18.77 -4.30 16.66
CA TYR A 106 -19.98 -5.05 16.99
C TYR A 106 -20.28 -6.15 15.98
N ALA A 107 -19.47 -6.28 14.92
CA ALA A 107 -19.64 -7.34 13.94
C ALA A 107 -19.44 -8.73 14.56
N THR A 108 -20.19 -9.71 14.05
CA THR A 108 -20.03 -11.10 14.46
C THR A 108 -18.61 -11.59 14.13
N GLY A 109 -17.89 -12.09 15.14
CA GLY A 109 -16.50 -12.53 15.01
C GLY A 109 -15.46 -11.47 15.39
N TYR A 110 -15.87 -10.21 15.64
CA TYR A 110 -14.99 -9.26 16.30
C TYR A 110 -14.94 -9.58 17.79
N GLU A 111 -13.76 -9.95 18.29
CA GLU A 111 -13.56 -10.29 19.69
C GLU A 111 -12.65 -9.28 20.37
N TRP A 112 -12.98 -8.95 21.62
CA TRP A 112 -12.12 -8.17 22.50
C TRP A 112 -11.72 -9.00 23.72
N VAL A 113 -10.60 -8.64 24.35
CA VAL A 113 -10.16 -9.26 25.59
C VAL A 113 -10.04 -8.17 26.64
N ASN A 114 -10.77 -8.35 27.74
CA ASN A 114 -10.67 -7.47 28.89
C ASN A 114 -9.59 -7.97 29.85
N HIS A 115 -8.96 -7.02 30.55
CA HIS A 115 -8.01 -7.37 31.59
C HIS A 115 -8.70 -8.16 32.72
N SER A 116 -8.08 -9.28 33.13
CA SER A 116 -8.56 -10.06 34.27
C SER A 116 -8.12 -9.44 35.59
N LEU A 117 -9.06 -9.25 36.51
CA LEU A 117 -8.77 -8.84 37.90
C LEU A 117 -8.21 -9.99 38.77
N SER A 118 -8.20 -11.22 38.25
CA SER A 118 -7.62 -12.39 38.90
C SER A 118 -6.52 -12.99 38.00
N PRO A 119 -5.30 -12.43 38.05
CA PRO A 119 -4.20 -12.93 37.25
C PRO A 119 -3.75 -14.30 37.77
N LYS A 120 -3.50 -15.23 36.84
CA LYS A 120 -2.83 -16.50 37.14
C LYS A 120 -1.34 -16.38 36.80
N HIS A 121 -0.51 -17.13 37.51
CA HIS A 121 0.90 -17.25 37.15
C HIS A 121 1.02 -18.00 35.82
N LEU A 122 1.79 -17.45 34.88
CA LEU A 122 2.11 -18.06 33.60
C LEU A 122 3.63 -18.26 33.55
N TYR A 123 4.05 -19.42 33.05
CA TYR A 123 5.46 -19.67 32.79
C TYR A 123 5.83 -19.10 31.42
N MET A 124 6.99 -18.45 31.33
CA MET A 124 7.41 -17.79 30.07
C MET A 124 7.53 -18.76 28.91
N ASP A 125 7.79 -20.03 29.19
CA ASP A 125 7.91 -21.10 28.19
C ASP A 125 6.54 -21.41 27.54
N GLU A 126 5.43 -21.11 28.21
CA GLU A 126 4.05 -21.38 27.73
C GLU A 126 3.51 -20.30 26.79
N VAL A 127 4.16 -19.12 26.75
CA VAL A 127 3.70 -17.95 25.99
C VAL A 127 4.61 -17.61 24.81
N ARG A 128 5.38 -18.60 24.35
CA ARG A 128 6.26 -18.46 23.18
C ARG A 128 5.94 -19.50 22.11
N VAL A 129 6.29 -19.20 20.88
CA VAL A 129 6.16 -20.07 19.72
C VAL A 129 7.46 -20.06 18.92
N ASP A 130 7.89 -21.23 18.49
CA ASP A 130 9.05 -21.36 17.62
C ASP A 130 8.65 -21.08 16.17
N VAL A 131 9.30 -20.09 15.57
CA VAL A 131 9.07 -19.66 14.19
C VAL A 131 10.24 -20.15 13.33
N GLY A 132 9.92 -20.99 12.35
CA GLY A 132 10.87 -21.52 11.38
C GLY A 132 10.71 -23.02 11.15
N GLY A 133 10.51 -23.41 9.88
CA GLY A 133 10.46 -24.83 9.47
C GLY A 133 11.83 -25.36 9.00
N LYS A 134 11.82 -26.50 8.32
CA LYS A 134 13.05 -27.17 7.82
C LYS A 134 13.91 -26.30 6.91
N ASP A 135 13.28 -25.39 6.16
CA ASP A 135 13.95 -24.49 5.22
C ASP A 135 14.37 -23.14 5.86
N CYS A 136 14.11 -22.94 7.16
CA CYS A 136 14.46 -21.70 7.85
C CYS A 136 15.93 -21.72 8.27
N SER A 137 16.73 -20.78 7.74
CA SER A 137 18.15 -20.65 8.07
C SER A 137 18.41 -20.09 9.47
N ARG A 138 17.41 -19.42 10.07
CA ARG A 138 17.48 -18.80 11.40
C ARG A 138 16.14 -18.94 12.12
N PRO A 139 15.80 -20.14 12.63
CA PRO A 139 14.64 -20.30 13.48
C PRO A 139 14.80 -19.47 14.75
N TYR A 140 13.71 -18.96 15.29
CA TYR A 140 13.71 -18.14 16.50
C TYR A 140 12.46 -18.38 17.34
N SER A 141 12.59 -18.25 18.65
CA SER A 141 11.45 -18.33 19.58
C SER A 141 10.85 -16.94 19.78
N ALA A 142 9.59 -16.77 19.41
CA ALA A 142 8.87 -15.50 19.50
C ALA A 142 7.85 -15.52 20.65
N SER A 143 7.73 -14.43 21.40
CA SER A 143 6.59 -14.24 22.31
C SER A 143 5.27 -14.18 21.51
N LEU A 144 4.22 -14.84 22.01
CA LEU A 144 2.87 -14.79 21.42
C LEU A 144 2.30 -13.38 21.40
N LEU A 145 2.66 -12.56 22.39
CA LEU A 145 2.26 -11.16 22.48
C LEU A 145 3.48 -10.27 22.31
N ASN A 146 3.35 -9.26 21.46
CA ASN A 146 4.43 -8.33 21.16
C ASN A 146 3.94 -6.88 21.28
N ILE A 147 4.87 -5.96 21.48
CA ILE A 147 4.56 -4.53 21.59
C ILE A 147 4.57 -3.95 20.18
N SER A 148 3.41 -3.50 19.70
CA SER A 148 3.29 -2.90 18.37
C SER A 148 3.96 -1.52 18.29
N ALA A 149 4.20 -1.04 17.07
CA ALA A 149 4.73 0.30 16.83
C ALA A 149 3.70 1.35 17.28
N MET A 150 3.97 1.99 18.41
CA MET A 150 3.12 3.07 18.95
C MET A 150 3.81 4.42 18.77
N SER A 151 3.05 5.44 18.38
CA SER A 151 3.61 6.78 18.13
C SER A 151 4.18 7.41 19.41
N TYR A 152 5.41 7.93 19.33
CA TYR A 152 6.10 8.62 20.42
C TYR A 152 5.40 9.89 20.94
N GLY A 153 4.30 10.33 20.30
CA GLY A 153 3.44 11.42 20.77
C GLY A 153 2.08 10.96 21.30
N ALA A 154 1.66 9.71 21.06
CA ALA A 154 0.38 9.17 21.54
C ALA A 154 0.49 8.57 22.95
N LEU A 155 1.70 8.17 23.35
CA LEU A 155 1.99 7.61 24.68
C LEU A 155 2.81 8.59 25.51
N SER A 156 2.58 8.58 26.82
CA SER A 156 3.45 9.28 27.75
C SER A 156 4.84 8.64 27.76
N GLN A 157 5.87 9.44 28.08
CA GLN A 157 7.24 8.94 28.22
C GLN A 157 7.33 7.75 29.20
N ASN A 158 6.57 7.81 30.30
CA ASN A 158 6.52 6.72 31.29
C ASN A 158 5.93 5.43 30.71
N ALA A 159 4.88 5.54 29.88
CA ALA A 159 4.29 4.37 29.21
C ALA A 159 5.31 3.72 28.26
N VAL A 160 6.04 4.51 27.48
CA VAL A 160 7.09 4.00 26.58
C VAL A 160 8.21 3.30 27.36
N ILE A 161 8.68 3.88 28.47
CA ILE A 161 9.70 3.26 29.33
C ILE A 161 9.19 1.95 29.92
N ALA A 162 7.96 1.92 30.42
CA ALA A 162 7.35 0.72 31.01
C ALA A 162 7.24 -0.41 29.97
N LEU A 163 6.75 -0.12 28.77
CA LEU A 163 6.65 -1.07 27.66
C LEU A 163 8.02 -1.62 27.26
N ASN A 164 9.02 -0.75 27.06
CA ASN A 164 10.38 -1.18 26.70
C ASN A 164 11.02 -2.05 27.79
N ARG A 165 10.80 -1.71 29.06
CA ARG A 165 11.30 -2.53 30.18
C ARG A 165 10.60 -3.88 30.24
N GLY A 166 9.29 -3.91 30.00
CA GLY A 166 8.50 -5.14 29.88
C GLY A 166 9.02 -6.05 28.75
N ALA A 167 9.23 -5.50 27.55
CA ALA A 167 9.80 -6.23 26.42
C ALA A 167 11.19 -6.80 26.75
N LYS A 168 12.08 -6.00 27.35
CA LYS A 168 13.42 -6.46 27.76
C LYS A 168 13.37 -7.62 28.77
N LEU A 169 12.38 -7.64 29.66
CA LEU A 169 12.19 -8.72 30.63
C LEU A 169 11.55 -9.96 30.01
N GLY A 170 10.68 -9.78 29.00
CA GLY A 170 9.95 -10.86 28.34
C GLY A 170 10.71 -11.58 27.21
N GLY A 171 11.76 -10.97 26.67
CA GLY A 171 12.62 -11.56 25.63
C GLY A 171 12.08 -11.39 24.22
#